data_AF-A0A8S3ZD94-F1
#
_entry.id   AF-A0A8S3ZD94-F1
#
_cell.length_a   1.000
_cell.length_b   1.000
_cell.length_c   1.000
_cell.angle_alpha   90.00
_cell.angle_beta   90.00
_cell.angle_gamma   90.00
#
_symmetry.space_group_name_H-M   'P 1'
#
loop_
_entity.id
_entity.type
_entity.pdbx_description
1 polymer ?
#
loop_
_entity_poly.entity_id
_entity_poly.type
_entity_poly.pdbx_seq_one_letter_code
_entity_poly.pdbx_strand_id
1 'polypeptide(L)'
;MPKMEQKLKKGEVSSKSAACLLAIKWCDKREVWMLTTCHDSGMVATEKIDRKTGLNIIRPQCFVDYNKCMGSVDRTDMLLSFIESIRKTVKWYKKVFFHVLDLYILNAHSLYKVVGKNTPVAEFHSMLVREILQKYCKQKRKSVGGQKSEDLPLR
;
A
#
# COMPACT_ATOMS: atom_id res chain seq x y z
N MET A 1 -19.23 -13.56 17.83
CA MET A 1 -18.25 -12.92 18.73
C MET A 1 -18.53 -13.36 20.17
N PRO A 2 -17.51 -13.56 21.01
CA PRO A 2 -17.72 -13.89 22.42
C PRO A 2 -18.54 -12.79 23.12
N LYS A 3 -19.54 -13.19 23.92
CA LYS A 3 -20.41 -12.24 24.63
C LYS A 3 -19.60 -11.47 25.68
N MET A 4 -19.32 -10.18 25.46
CA MET A 4 -18.72 -9.26 26.44
C MET A 4 -19.66 -8.06 26.62
N GLU A 5 -20.67 -8.25 27.47
CA GLU A 5 -21.78 -7.30 27.65
C GLU A 5 -21.43 -6.12 28.57
N GLN A 6 -20.28 -6.18 29.24
CA GLN A 6 -19.82 -5.12 30.12
C GLN A 6 -19.49 -3.85 29.31
N LYS A 7 -20.11 -2.74 29.71
CA LYS A 7 -19.78 -1.40 29.20
C LYS A 7 -18.43 -0.97 29.80
N LEU A 8 -17.49 -0.65 28.93
CA LEU A 8 -16.14 -0.24 29.31
C LEU A 8 -16.04 1.29 29.38
N LYS A 9 -15.39 1.80 30.42
CA LYS A 9 -14.96 3.21 30.47
C LYS A 9 -13.75 3.41 29.54
N LYS A 10 -13.48 4.67 29.19
CA LYS A 10 -12.31 5.03 28.37
C LYS A 10 -11.02 4.52 29.03
N GLY A 11 -10.23 3.76 28.28
CA GLY A 11 -8.99 3.13 28.72
C GLY A 11 -9.16 1.69 29.21
N GLU A 12 -10.38 1.23 29.49
CA GLU A 12 -10.62 -0.13 30.00
C GLU A 12 -10.59 -1.17 28.89
N VAL A 13 -10.19 -2.40 29.26
CA VAL A 13 -10.11 -3.57 28.39
C VAL A 13 -10.88 -4.73 29.01
N SER A 14 -11.64 -5.44 28.18
CA SER A 14 -12.16 -6.77 28.49
C SER A 14 -11.55 -7.76 27.51
N SER A 15 -11.21 -8.95 27.97
CA SER A 15 -10.67 -9.99 27.10
C SER A 15 -11.26 -11.36 27.43
N LYS A 16 -11.37 -12.19 26.40
CA LYS A 16 -11.74 -13.61 26.53
C LYS A 16 -10.85 -14.42 25.61
N SER A 17 -10.23 -15.47 26.15
CA SER A 17 -9.43 -16.42 25.39
C SER A 17 -10.16 -17.75 25.23
N ALA A 18 -9.93 -18.40 24.09
CA ALA A 18 -10.31 -19.78 23.84
C ALA A 18 -9.21 -20.43 23.01
N ALA A 19 -8.58 -21.49 23.55
CA ALA A 19 -7.41 -22.13 22.95
C ALA A 19 -6.32 -21.10 22.58
N CYS A 20 -5.93 -21.02 21.30
CA CYS A 20 -4.93 -20.08 20.80
C CYS A 20 -5.51 -18.73 20.34
N LEU A 21 -6.81 -18.47 20.54
CA LEU A 21 -7.47 -17.24 20.12
C LEU A 21 -7.78 -16.37 21.33
N LEU A 22 -7.42 -15.10 21.24
CA LEU A 22 -7.75 -14.06 22.21
C LEU A 22 -8.64 -13.00 21.55
N ALA A 23 -9.80 -12.77 22.13
CA ALA A 23 -10.67 -11.66 21.80
C ALA A 23 -10.48 -10.54 22.82
N ILE A 24 -10.19 -9.34 22.32
CA ILE A 24 -9.96 -8.13 23.12
C ILE A 24 -11.00 -7.10 22.73
N LYS A 25 -11.69 -6.54 23.72
CA LYS A 25 -12.58 -5.38 23.62
C LYS A 25 -11.91 -4.24 24.36
N TRP A 26 -11.61 -3.13 23.67
CA TRP A 26 -10.97 -1.96 24.25
C TRP A 26 -11.79 -0.70 23.96
N CYS A 27 -11.94 0.17 24.95
CA CYS A 27 -12.67 1.43 24.79
C CYS A 27 -11.70 2.62 24.76
N ASP A 28 -11.55 3.28 23.62
CA ASP A 28 -10.89 4.58 23.51
C ASP A 28 -11.94 5.71 23.43
N LYS A 29 -12.11 6.34 22.25
CA LYS A 29 -13.26 7.21 21.97
C LYS A 29 -14.53 6.40 21.67
N ARG A 30 -14.35 5.17 21.18
CA ARG A 30 -15.38 4.19 20.84
C ARG A 30 -14.86 2.81 21.23
N GLU A 31 -15.77 1.86 21.39
CA GLU A 31 -15.41 0.46 21.60
C GLU A 31 -14.82 -0.11 20.31
N VAL A 32 -13.66 -0.77 20.43
CA VAL A 32 -12.97 -1.44 19.33
C VAL A 32 -12.69 -2.87 19.75
N TRP A 33 -12.88 -3.78 18.80
CA TRP A 33 -12.70 -5.21 19.00
C TRP A 33 -11.52 -5.70 18.17
N MET A 34 -10.73 -6.61 18.75
CA MET A 34 -9.62 -7.25 18.09
C MET A 34 -9.64 -8.75 18.39
N LEU A 35 -9.34 -9.54 17.37
CA LEU A 35 -9.07 -10.97 17.50
C LEU A 35 -7.60 -11.17 17.18
N THR A 36 -6.91 -11.94 18.01
CA THR A 36 -5.50 -12.23 17.84
C THR A 36 -5.16 -13.63 18.28
N THR A 37 -4.14 -14.22 17.65
CA THR A 37 -3.62 -15.56 17.99
C THR A 37 -2.22 -15.54 18.58
N CYS A 38 -1.60 -14.35 18.65
CA CYS A 38 -0.18 -14.20 18.97
C CYS A 38 0.11 -13.18 20.08
N HIS A 39 -0.90 -12.46 20.56
CA HIS A 39 -0.71 -11.46 21.62
C HIS A 39 -1.52 -11.83 22.86
N ASP A 40 -1.05 -11.37 23.99
CA ASP A 40 -1.77 -11.38 25.26
C ASP A 40 -2.60 -10.09 25.45
N SER A 41 -3.40 -10.03 26.52
CA SER A 41 -4.20 -8.85 26.89
C SER A 41 -3.37 -7.72 27.52
N GLY A 42 -2.04 -7.75 27.35
CA GLY A 42 -1.10 -6.80 27.92
C GLY A 42 -1.30 -5.37 27.40
N MET A 43 -1.15 -4.42 28.31
CA MET A 43 -1.21 -2.98 28.05
C MET A 43 0.19 -2.40 27.98
N VAL A 44 0.45 -1.57 26.98
CA VAL A 44 1.75 -0.94 26.76
C VAL A 44 1.60 0.57 26.65
N ALA A 45 2.52 1.29 27.31
CA ALA A 45 2.63 2.73 27.17
C ALA A 45 3.16 3.06 25.78
N THR A 46 2.36 3.79 25.00
CA THR A 46 2.79 4.28 23.69
C THR A 46 3.74 5.47 23.89
N GLU A 47 4.65 5.71 22.93
CA GLU A 47 5.48 6.92 22.85
C GLU A 47 4.69 8.24 22.69
N LYS A 48 3.36 8.15 22.55
CA LYS A 48 2.47 9.31 22.39
C LYS A 48 2.00 9.80 23.76
N ILE A 49 2.24 11.07 24.03
CA ILE A 49 1.77 11.76 25.23
C ILE A 49 0.38 12.36 24.96
N ASP A 50 -0.55 12.16 25.90
CA ASP A 50 -1.83 12.86 25.87
C ASP A 50 -1.60 14.33 26.27
N ARG A 51 -1.95 15.24 25.36
CA ARG A 51 -1.76 16.70 25.53
C ARG A 51 -2.53 17.26 26.73
N LYS A 52 -3.59 16.59 27.20
CA LYS A 52 -4.40 17.07 28.32
C LYS A 52 -3.85 16.66 29.68
N THR A 53 -3.30 15.45 29.78
CA THR A 53 -2.87 14.86 31.04
C THR A 53 -1.35 14.84 31.19
N GLY A 54 -0.59 15.03 30.10
CA GLY A 54 0.87 14.94 30.10
C GLY A 54 1.39 13.51 30.28
N LEU A 55 0.51 12.51 30.34
CA LEU A 55 0.87 11.11 30.53
C LEU A 55 0.92 10.35 29.22
N ASN A 56 1.69 9.25 29.20
CA ASN A 56 1.74 8.35 28.05
C ASN A 56 0.39 7.69 27.82
N ILE A 57 -0.01 7.61 26.55
CA ILE A 57 -1.25 6.93 26.15
C ILE A 57 -1.03 5.42 26.24
N ILE A 58 -1.80 4.77 27.10
CA ILE A 58 -1.77 3.31 27.29
C ILE A 58 -2.73 2.65 26.30
N ARG A 59 -2.26 1.62 25.60
CA ARG A 59 -3.05 0.84 24.63
C ARG A 59 -2.71 -0.64 24.72
N PRO A 60 -3.61 -1.55 24.34
CA PRO A 60 -3.27 -2.97 24.31
C PRO A 60 -2.24 -3.21 23.20
N GLN A 61 -1.25 -4.07 23.47
CA GLN A 61 -0.12 -4.31 22.57
C GLN A 61 -0.57 -4.74 21.17
N CYS A 62 -1.58 -5.60 21.09
CA CYS A 62 -2.15 -6.09 19.84
C CYS A 62 -2.62 -4.94 18.91
N PHE A 63 -3.15 -3.84 19.47
CA PHE A 63 -3.59 -2.69 18.68
C PHE A 63 -2.40 -1.86 18.20
N VAL A 64 -1.32 -1.79 18.98
CA VAL A 64 -0.09 -1.09 18.57
C VAL A 64 0.51 -1.81 17.36
N ASP A 65 0.68 -3.12 17.47
CA ASP A 65 1.27 -3.95 16.41
C ASP A 65 0.39 -4.02 15.17
N TYR A 66 -0.93 -4.14 15.35
CA TYR A 66 -1.88 -4.06 14.26
C TYR A 66 -1.76 -2.73 13.49
N ASN A 67 -1.78 -1.59 14.19
CA ASN A 67 -1.68 -0.28 13.54
C ASN A 67 -0.32 -0.08 12.85
N LYS A 68 0.75 -0.65 13.41
CA LYS A 68 2.09 -0.63 12.78
C LYS A 68 2.09 -1.39 11.45
N CYS A 69 1.41 -2.53 11.37
CA CYS A 69 1.37 -3.35 10.17
C CYS A 69 0.34 -2.88 9.14
N MET A 70 -0.84 -2.43 9.61
CA MET A 70 -2.00 -2.09 8.78
C MET A 70 -1.68 -1.01 7.73
N GLY A 71 -0.86 -0.01 8.06
CA GLY A 71 -0.53 1.10 7.16
C GLY A 71 0.34 0.72 5.95
N SER A 72 0.84 -0.53 5.86
CA SER A 72 1.72 -0.95 4.77
C SER A 72 1.00 -0.99 3.41
N VAL A 73 -0.26 -1.44 3.39
CA VAL A 73 -1.08 -1.51 2.18
C VAL A 73 -1.42 -0.10 1.70
N ASP A 74 -1.98 0.74 2.60
CA ASP A 74 -2.31 2.14 2.29
C ASP A 74 -1.10 2.93 1.78
N ARG A 75 0.09 2.67 2.33
CA ARG A 75 1.33 3.30 1.87
C ARG A 75 1.71 2.84 0.46
N THR A 76 1.52 1.57 0.14
CA THR A 76 1.77 1.02 -1.19
C THR A 76 0.80 1.64 -2.20
N ASP A 77 -0.48 1.72 -1.87
CA ASP A 77 -1.50 2.34 -2.72
C ASP A 77 -1.22 3.83 -2.95
N MET A 78 -0.82 4.55 -1.90
CA MET A 78 -0.38 5.94 -2.00
C MET A 78 0.82 6.07 -2.94
N LEU A 79 1.85 5.22 -2.80
CA LEU A 79 3.01 5.25 -3.69
C LEU A 79 2.66 4.94 -5.15
N LEU A 80 1.77 3.97 -5.38
CA LEU A 80 1.28 3.61 -6.72
C LEU A 80 0.54 4.77 -7.37
N SER A 81 -0.29 5.51 -6.62
CA SER A 81 -1.02 6.67 -7.15
C SER A 81 -0.11 7.78 -7.71
N PHE A 82 1.13 7.88 -7.23
CA PHE A 82 2.10 8.85 -7.76
C PHE A 82 2.74 8.41 -9.09
N ILE A 83 2.77 7.10 -9.38
CA ILE A 83 3.42 6.53 -10.57
C ILE A 83 2.43 5.84 -11.51
N GLU A 84 1.12 6.02 -11.29
CA GLU A 84 0.07 5.29 -11.98
C GLU A 84 0.13 5.47 -13.51
N SER A 85 0.26 4.35 -14.23
CA SER A 85 0.33 4.31 -15.69
C SER A 85 -1.05 4.14 -16.35
N ILE A 86 -2.10 3.91 -15.57
CA ILE A 86 -3.45 3.64 -16.04
C ILE A 86 -4.02 4.87 -16.77
N ARG A 87 -4.60 4.65 -17.95
CA ARG A 87 -5.36 5.68 -18.70
C ARG A 87 -6.83 5.31 -18.83
N LYS A 88 -7.67 6.31 -19.09
CA LYS A 88 -9.11 6.12 -19.35
C LYS A 88 -9.31 5.08 -20.45
N THR A 89 -9.94 3.97 -20.12
CA THR A 89 -10.22 2.87 -21.05
C THR A 89 -11.44 2.09 -20.60
N VAL A 90 -12.23 1.62 -21.57
CA VAL A 90 -13.42 0.77 -21.34
C VAL A 90 -13.01 -0.69 -21.08
N LYS A 91 -11.83 -1.09 -21.54
CA LYS A 91 -11.35 -2.48 -21.45
C LYS A 91 -10.72 -2.76 -20.08
N TRP A 92 -11.44 -3.46 -19.20
CA TRP A 92 -11.04 -3.72 -17.81
C TRP A 92 -9.66 -4.40 -17.67
N TYR A 93 -9.32 -5.35 -18.55
CA TYR A 93 -8.07 -6.10 -18.47
C TYR A 93 -6.83 -5.20 -18.63
N LYS A 94 -6.95 -4.07 -19.34
CA LYS A 94 -5.86 -3.10 -19.47
C LYS A 94 -5.55 -2.44 -18.13
N LYS A 95 -6.56 -2.17 -17.30
CA LYS A 95 -6.35 -1.61 -15.96
C LYS A 95 -5.55 -2.56 -15.08
N VAL A 96 -5.92 -3.85 -15.10
CA VAL A 96 -5.20 -4.90 -14.35
C VAL A 96 -3.75 -5.01 -14.81
N PHE A 97 -3.52 -5.02 -16.13
CA PHE A 97 -2.16 -5.08 -16.69
C PHE A 97 -1.28 -3.92 -16.23
N PHE A 98 -1.77 -2.67 -16.35
CA PHE A 98 -0.99 -1.49 -15.94
C PHE A 98 -0.79 -1.43 -14.43
N HIS A 99 -1.80 -1.79 -13.63
CA HIS A 99 -1.67 -1.84 -12.18
C HIS A 99 -0.58 -2.84 -11.74
N VAL A 100 -0.58 -4.04 -12.33
CA VAL A 100 0.44 -5.06 -12.05
C VAL A 100 1.82 -4.58 -12.50
N LEU A 101 1.92 -3.88 -13.63
CA LEU A 101 3.18 -3.28 -14.10
C LEU A 101 3.72 -2.24 -13.11
N ASP A 102 2.88 -1.32 -12.63
CA ASP A 102 3.26 -0.29 -11.67
C ASP A 102 3.71 -0.93 -10.33
N LEU A 103 3.06 -2.02 -9.91
CA LEU A 103 3.46 -2.81 -8.74
C LEU A 103 4.83 -3.46 -8.91
N TYR A 104 5.15 -4.00 -10.09
CA TYR A 104 6.49 -4.53 -10.40
C TYR A 104 7.56 -3.44 -10.32
N ILE A 105 7.27 -2.24 -10.83
CA ILE A 105 8.19 -1.09 -10.76
C ILE A 105 8.44 -0.72 -9.29
N LEU A 106 7.40 -0.68 -8.45
CA LEU A 106 7.53 -0.37 -7.04
C LEU A 106 8.33 -1.44 -6.27
N ASN A 107 8.16 -2.71 -6.61
CA ASN A 107 8.97 -3.81 -6.07
C ASN A 107 10.45 -3.69 -6.49
N ALA A 108 10.71 -3.33 -7.75
CA ALA A 108 12.06 -3.07 -8.23
C ALA A 108 12.71 -1.87 -7.51
N HIS A 109 11.94 -0.80 -7.25
CA HIS A 109 12.38 0.33 -6.43
C HIS A 109 12.74 -0.10 -5.00
N SER A 110 11.93 -0.96 -4.40
CA SER A 110 12.20 -1.50 -3.06
C SER A 110 13.52 -2.26 -3.01
N LEU A 111 13.80 -3.10 -4.01
CA LEU A 111 15.10 -3.78 -4.15
C LEU A 111 16.25 -2.79 -4.38
N TYR A 112 16.05 -1.79 -5.23
CA TYR A 112 17.04 -0.74 -5.50
C TYR A 112 17.46 0.02 -4.24
N LYS A 113 16.51 0.26 -3.32
CA LYS A 113 16.78 0.86 -2.02
C LYS A 113 17.59 -0.05 -1.10
N VAL A 114 17.33 -1.37 -1.12
CA VAL A 114 18.09 -2.35 -0.31
C VAL A 114 19.56 -2.39 -0.72
N VAL A 115 19.86 -2.20 -2.01
CA VAL A 115 21.25 -2.16 -2.54
C VAL A 115 21.99 -0.85 -2.18
N GLY A 116 21.38 0.03 -1.38
CA GLY A 116 22.06 1.20 -0.80
C GLY A 116 21.84 2.51 -1.54
N LYS A 117 20.89 2.57 -2.49
CA LYS A 117 20.56 3.80 -3.21
C LYS A 117 19.27 4.42 -2.68
N ASN A 118 19.37 5.51 -1.93
CA ASN A 118 18.22 6.19 -1.34
C ASN A 118 17.60 7.21 -2.30
N THR A 119 17.01 6.71 -3.39
CA THR A 119 16.36 7.55 -4.40
C THR A 119 14.83 7.59 -4.18
N PRO A 120 14.16 8.75 -4.30
CA PRO A 120 12.70 8.84 -4.30
C PRO A 120 12.06 8.00 -5.42
N VAL A 121 10.84 7.50 -5.20
CA VAL A 121 10.15 6.63 -6.17
C VAL A 121 9.93 7.31 -7.53
N ALA A 122 9.61 8.61 -7.54
CA ALA A 122 9.38 9.38 -8.76
C ALA A 122 10.65 9.56 -9.60
N GLU A 123 11.79 9.75 -8.94
CA GLU A 123 13.08 9.88 -9.61
C GLU A 123 13.52 8.53 -10.19
N PHE A 124 13.40 7.44 -9.41
CA PHE A 124 13.63 6.08 -9.91
C PHE A 124 12.75 5.75 -11.13
N HIS A 125 11.45 6.08 -11.06
CA HIS A 125 10.53 5.90 -12.17
C HIS A 125 10.95 6.70 -13.41
N SER A 126 11.37 7.96 -13.23
CA SER A 126 11.86 8.80 -14.33
C SER A 126 13.15 8.26 -14.96
N MET A 127 14.07 7.74 -14.16
CA MET A 127 15.29 7.08 -14.64
C MET A 127 14.94 5.85 -15.48
N LEU A 128 14.06 4.99 -14.96
CA LEU A 128 13.61 3.79 -15.67
C LEU A 128 12.98 4.12 -17.02
N VAL A 129 12.07 5.11 -17.06
CA VAL A 129 11.46 5.57 -18.32
C VAL A 129 12.53 6.07 -19.30
N ARG A 130 13.50 6.86 -18.84
CA ARG A 130 14.59 7.36 -19.69
C ARG A 130 15.44 6.22 -20.27
N GLU A 131 15.79 5.23 -19.46
CA GLU A 131 16.57 4.07 -19.91
C GLU A 131 15.82 3.22 -20.94
N ILE A 132 14.54 2.95 -20.70
CA ILE A 132 13.67 2.22 -21.65
C ILE A 132 13.60 2.99 -22.97
N LEU A 133 13.37 4.30 -22.93
CA LEU A 133 13.32 5.13 -24.13
C LEU A 133 14.67 5.13 -24.86
N GLN A 134 15.79 5.27 -24.16
CA GLN A 134 17.11 5.25 -24.80
C GLN A 134 17.41 3.91 -25.49
N LYS A 135 17.02 2.79 -24.86
CA LYS A 135 17.25 1.45 -25.40
C LYS A 135 16.39 1.15 -26.62
N TYR A 136 15.11 1.52 -26.60
CA TYR A 136 14.15 1.10 -27.64
C TYR A 136 13.73 2.18 -28.62
N CYS A 137 13.82 3.48 -28.30
CA CYS A 137 13.44 4.55 -29.27
C CYS A 137 14.51 4.78 -30.35
N LYS A 138 15.78 4.44 -30.12
CA LYS A 138 16.82 4.48 -31.17
C LYS A 138 16.59 3.47 -32.29
N GLN A 139 15.67 2.51 -32.11
CA GLN A 139 15.37 1.46 -33.09
C GLN A 139 14.20 1.79 -34.03
N LYS A 140 13.61 3.00 -33.98
CA LYS A 140 12.56 3.38 -34.94
C LYS A 140 13.13 3.64 -36.35
N ARG A 141 13.11 2.54 -37.12
CA ARG A 141 12.73 2.35 -38.55
C ARG A 141 13.33 3.30 -39.59
N LYS A 142 14.20 2.75 -40.46
CA LYS A 142 14.35 3.25 -41.85
C LYS A 142 12.94 3.42 -42.43
N SER A 143 12.63 4.62 -42.90
CA SER A 143 11.41 4.87 -43.67
C SER A 143 11.45 3.99 -44.92
N VAL A 144 10.67 2.92 -44.95
CA VAL A 144 10.36 2.26 -46.23
C VAL A 144 9.40 3.24 -46.92
N GLY A 145 9.92 3.95 -47.93
CA GLY A 145 9.14 4.89 -48.72
C GLY A 145 7.89 4.21 -49.27
N GLY A 146 6.73 4.82 -49.08
CA GLY A 146 5.50 4.34 -49.68
C GLY A 146 5.64 4.36 -51.21
N GLN A 147 5.31 3.25 -51.86
CA GLN A 147 5.17 3.19 -53.31
C GLN A 147 3.99 4.09 -53.69
N LYS A 148 4.21 5.05 -54.60
CA LYS A 148 3.11 5.85 -55.16
C LYS A 148 2.18 4.89 -55.90
N SER A 149 0.88 4.92 -55.57
CA SER A 149 -0.13 4.29 -56.41
C SER A 149 -0.16 5.05 -57.73
N GLU A 150 0.12 4.39 -58.84
CA GLU A 150 -0.24 4.94 -60.14
C GLU A 150 -1.76 4.89 -60.27
N ASP A 151 -2.36 6.06 -60.52
CA ASP A 151 -3.80 6.21 -60.73
C ASP A 151 -4.20 5.42 -61.98
N LEU A 152 -4.94 4.32 -61.80
CA LEU A 152 -5.62 3.65 -62.89
C LEU A 152 -6.86 4.47 -63.31
N PRO A 153 -7.06 4.74 -64.60
CA PRO A 153 -8.23 5.48 -65.04
C PRO A 153 -9.48 4.62 -64.82
N LEU A 154 -10.48 5.23 -64.18
CA LEU A 154 -11.80 4.66 -63.98
C LEU A 154 -12.39 4.28 -65.34
N ARG A 155 -12.80 3.02 -65.47
CA ARG A 155 -13.54 2.48 -66.62
C ARG A 155 -15.00 2.30 -66.25
#